data_AF-A0A733XBE9-F1
#
_entry.id   AF-A0A733XBE9-F1
#
_cell.length_a   1.000
_cell.length_b   1.000
_cell.length_c   1.000
_cell.angle_alpha   90.00
_cell.angle_beta   90.00
_cell.angle_gamma   90.00
#
_symmetry.space_group_name_H-M   'P 1'
#
loop_
_entity.id
_entity.type
_entity.pdbx_description
1 polymer ?
#
loop_
_entity_poly.entity_id
_entity_poly.type
_entity_poly.pdbx_seq_one_letter_code
_entity_poly.pdbx_strand_id
1 'polypeptide(L)'
;MKQMTLIEMDGFLKGKCIPRDLKVNETNAEYLVRKFAEAEAKISALAEDHQRAIESIKQADSAVKLAHEKFSALASENAALKKSEVEFNEYCRRECEDVGDTWVDDFTETPATDAFLAEVRAQAHKEGAYFVANRMLAAWDAGFIDDTAKNAADIARMILTSTEFMADAPEGDFVRSFADGVLEGIAAQLRKGVQS
;
A
#
# COMPACT_ATOMS: atom_id res chain seq x y z
N MET A 1 25.58 -14.40 8.45
CA MET A 1 26.74 -15.22 8.02
C MET A 1 27.42 -14.47 6.89
N LYS A 2 28.75 -14.30 6.92
CA LYS A 2 29.49 -13.73 5.80
C LYS A 2 29.46 -14.76 4.65
N GLN A 3 29.02 -14.36 3.46
CA GLN A 3 29.09 -15.24 2.28
C GLN A 3 30.56 -15.46 1.90
N MET A 4 30.87 -16.70 1.51
CA MET A 4 32.19 -17.04 0.99
C MET A 4 32.39 -16.33 -0.35
N THR A 5 33.48 -15.59 -0.48
CA THR A 5 33.85 -14.95 -1.75
C THR A 5 34.30 -15.99 -2.77
N LEU A 6 34.30 -15.64 -4.06
CA LEU A 6 34.79 -16.53 -5.13
C LEU A 6 36.24 -16.98 -4.90
N ILE A 7 37.10 -16.08 -4.39
CA ILE A 7 38.50 -16.38 -4.09
C ILE A 7 38.61 -17.38 -2.93
N GLU A 8 37.81 -17.21 -1.88
CA GLU A 8 37.78 -18.14 -0.74
C GLU A 8 37.24 -19.53 -1.17
N MET A 9 36.22 -19.56 -2.03
CA MET A 9 35.67 -20.81 -2.58
C MET A 9 36.67 -21.54 -3.47
N ASP A 10 37.36 -20.83 -4.37
CA ASP A 10 38.41 -21.42 -5.21
C ASP A 10 39.57 -21.97 -4.36
N GLY A 11 39.97 -21.22 -3.32
CA GLY A 11 40.96 -21.66 -2.35
C GLY A 11 40.54 -22.94 -1.63
N PHE A 12 39.29 -23.05 -1.23
CA PHE A 12 38.76 -24.22 -0.53
C PHE A 12 38.71 -25.45 -1.44
N LEU A 13 38.19 -25.28 -2.66
CA LEU A 13 38.10 -26.35 -3.65
C LEU A 13 39.47 -26.88 -4.10
N LYS A 14 40.50 -26.02 -4.09
CA LYS A 14 41.89 -26.40 -4.38
C LYS A 14 42.66 -26.88 -3.15
N GLY A 15 42.04 -26.95 -1.97
CA GLY A 15 42.69 -27.39 -0.73
C GLY A 15 43.71 -26.40 -0.16
N LYS A 16 43.66 -25.12 -0.57
CA LYS A 16 44.57 -24.06 -0.13
C LYS A 16 44.06 -23.31 1.11
N CYS A 17 42.78 -23.46 1.47
CA CYS A 17 42.22 -22.90 2.69
C CYS A 17 41.16 -23.83 3.31
N ILE A 18 40.87 -23.63 4.59
CA ILE A 18 39.91 -24.43 5.37
C ILE A 18 38.81 -23.50 5.90
N PRO A 19 37.51 -23.82 5.71
CA PRO A 19 36.41 -23.03 6.23
C PRO A 19 36.43 -23.02 7.77
N ARG A 20 36.16 -21.86 8.36
CA ARG A 20 36.21 -21.68 9.83
C ARG A 20 35.19 -22.56 10.57
N ASP A 21 34.08 -22.90 9.93
CA ASP A 21 32.98 -23.69 10.49
C ASP A 21 33.00 -25.16 10.00
N LEU A 22 34.14 -25.63 9.50
CA LEU A 22 34.38 -27.06 9.28
C LEU A 22 34.43 -27.79 10.63
N LYS A 23 33.66 -28.87 10.78
CA LYS A 23 33.61 -29.64 12.02
C LYS A 23 34.82 -30.58 12.14
N VAL A 24 35.17 -30.97 13.37
CA VAL A 24 36.20 -31.98 13.61
C VAL A 24 35.76 -33.31 12.99
N ASN A 25 36.65 -33.95 12.23
CA ASN A 25 36.40 -35.18 11.46
C ASN A 25 35.36 -35.06 10.33
N GLU A 26 35.00 -33.84 9.90
CA GLU A 26 34.18 -33.61 8.70
C GLU A 26 35.08 -33.48 7.47
N THR A 27 34.82 -34.29 6.44
CA THR A 27 35.49 -34.18 5.14
C THR A 27 34.97 -32.96 4.36
N ASN A 28 35.75 -32.47 3.39
CA ASN A 28 35.32 -31.36 2.53
C ASN A 28 34.01 -31.67 1.77
N ALA A 29 33.79 -32.93 1.39
CA ALA A 29 32.57 -33.36 0.74
C ALA A 29 31.36 -33.29 1.69
N GLU A 30 31.50 -33.79 2.92
CA GLU A 30 30.46 -33.71 3.95
C GLU A 30 30.13 -32.26 4.31
N TYR A 31 31.14 -31.39 4.40
CA TYR A 31 30.94 -29.96 4.61
C TYR A 31 30.10 -29.31 3.51
N LEU A 32 30.43 -29.57 2.24
CA LEU A 32 29.67 -29.04 1.10
C LEU A 32 28.24 -29.57 1.08
N VAL A 33 28.04 -30.87 1.30
CA VAL A 33 26.70 -31.47 1.38
C VAL A 33 25.89 -30.82 2.49
N ARG A 34 26.47 -30.60 3.68
CA ARG A 34 25.80 -29.90 4.77
C ARG A 34 25.45 -28.46 4.39
N LYS A 35 26.34 -27.73 3.73
CA LYS A 35 26.08 -26.34 3.30
C LYS A 35 25.02 -26.22 2.24
N PHE A 36 24.97 -27.15 1.28
CA PHE A 36 23.90 -27.20 0.31
C PHE A 36 22.56 -27.56 0.98
N ALA A 37 22.55 -28.53 1.90
CA ALA A 37 21.35 -28.86 2.66
C ALA A 37 20.85 -27.68 3.53
N GLU A 38 21.75 -26.95 4.19
CA GLU A 38 21.42 -25.72 4.93
C GLU A 38 20.85 -24.62 4.02
N ALA A 39 21.35 -24.50 2.79
CA ALA A 39 20.86 -23.52 1.82
C ALA A 39 19.49 -23.93 1.25
N GLU A 40 19.31 -25.19 0.88
CA GLU A 40 18.04 -25.76 0.41
C GLU A 40 16.96 -25.61 1.48
N ALA A 41 17.26 -25.95 2.75
CA ALA A 41 16.33 -25.78 3.86
C ALA A 41 15.90 -24.31 4.06
N LYS A 42 16.84 -23.36 3.91
CA LYS A 42 16.50 -21.92 3.98
C LYS A 42 15.62 -21.47 2.81
N ILE A 43 15.89 -21.97 1.60
CA ILE A 43 15.07 -21.66 0.42
C ILE A 43 13.66 -22.23 0.60
N SER A 44 13.52 -23.47 1.08
CA SER A 44 12.21 -24.07 1.38
C SER A 44 11.45 -23.28 2.43
N ALA A 45 12.10 -22.90 3.54
CA ALA A 45 11.46 -22.08 4.58
C ALA A 45 11.00 -20.71 4.04
N LEU A 46 11.85 -20.04 3.23
CA LEU A 46 11.48 -18.76 2.60
C LEU A 46 10.32 -18.91 1.61
N ALA A 47 10.27 -20.01 0.86
CA ALA A 47 9.17 -20.29 -0.06
C ALA A 47 7.85 -20.52 0.68
N GLU A 48 7.87 -21.24 1.80
CA GLU A 48 6.70 -21.42 2.68
C GLU A 48 6.24 -20.09 3.30
N ASP A 49 7.16 -19.27 3.79
CA ASP A 49 6.86 -17.93 4.31
C ASP A 49 6.24 -17.03 3.25
N HIS A 50 6.81 -17.01 2.04
CA HIS A 50 6.24 -16.27 0.91
C HIS A 50 4.84 -16.77 0.55
N GLN A 51 4.62 -18.09 0.52
CA GLN A 51 3.29 -18.65 0.24
C GLN A 51 2.27 -18.22 1.31
N ARG A 52 2.64 -18.27 2.59
CA ARG A 52 1.79 -17.80 3.70
C ARG A 52 1.49 -16.31 3.59
N ALA A 53 2.48 -15.49 3.24
CA ALA A 53 2.29 -14.06 3.03
C ALA A 53 1.31 -13.78 1.88
N ILE A 54 1.43 -14.51 0.76
CA ILE A 54 0.50 -14.39 -0.39
C ILE A 54 -0.93 -14.75 0.03
N GLU A 55 -1.11 -15.81 0.80
CA GLU A 55 -2.44 -16.23 1.27
C GLU A 55 -3.06 -15.23 2.23
N SER A 56 -2.25 -14.68 3.15
CA SER A 56 -2.70 -13.62 4.07
C SER A 56 -3.13 -12.36 3.32
N ILE A 57 -2.36 -11.93 2.32
CA ILE A 57 -2.70 -10.77 1.48
C ILE A 57 -4.01 -11.02 0.72
N LYS A 58 -4.22 -12.22 0.16
CA LYS A 58 -5.48 -12.57 -0.51
C LYS A 58 -6.68 -12.52 0.43
N GLN A 59 -6.53 -13.00 1.67
CA GLN A 59 -7.58 -12.92 2.67
C GLN A 59 -7.90 -11.46 3.04
N ALA A 60 -6.87 -10.63 3.26
CA ALA A 60 -7.06 -9.21 3.53
C ALA A 60 -7.77 -8.50 2.37
N ASP A 61 -7.38 -8.76 1.13
CA ASP A 61 -8.02 -8.20 -0.07
C ASP A 61 -9.51 -8.58 -0.15
N SER A 62 -9.84 -9.85 0.14
CA SER A 62 -11.24 -10.30 0.17
C SER A 62 -12.07 -9.61 1.26
N ALA A 63 -11.47 -9.38 2.44
CA ALA A 63 -12.13 -8.69 3.54
C ALA A 63 -12.35 -7.20 3.23
N VAL A 64 -11.37 -6.54 2.61
CA VAL A 64 -11.47 -5.15 2.16
C VAL A 64 -12.56 -5.02 1.08
N LYS A 65 -12.60 -5.93 0.12
CA LYS A 65 -13.64 -5.94 -0.92
C LYS A 65 -15.04 -6.09 -0.33
N LEU A 66 -15.23 -7.04 0.60
CA LEU A 66 -16.51 -7.23 1.28
C LEU A 66 -16.92 -6.01 2.10
N ALA A 67 -15.97 -5.38 2.80
CA ALA A 67 -16.24 -4.16 3.55
C ALA A 67 -16.67 -3.02 2.61
N HIS A 68 -15.98 -2.85 1.48
CA HIS A 68 -16.32 -1.85 0.47
C HIS A 68 -17.72 -2.07 -0.12
N GLU A 69 -18.09 -3.31 -0.44
CA GLU A 69 -19.43 -3.67 -0.90
C GLU A 69 -20.51 -3.32 0.15
N LYS A 70 -20.28 -3.69 1.41
CA LYS A 70 -21.21 -3.38 2.51
C LYS A 70 -21.35 -1.87 2.75
N PHE A 71 -20.25 -1.12 2.73
CA PHE A 71 -20.28 0.33 2.89
C PHE A 71 -20.97 1.01 1.72
N SER A 72 -20.80 0.52 0.49
CA SER A 72 -21.49 1.05 -0.68
C SER A 72 -23.01 0.82 -0.61
N ALA A 73 -23.43 -0.35 -0.12
CA ALA A 73 -24.85 -0.64 0.14
C ALA A 73 -25.42 0.28 1.23
N LEU A 74 -24.74 0.42 2.37
CA LEU A 74 -25.13 1.32 3.46
C LEU A 74 -25.19 2.78 3.02
N ALA A 75 -24.24 3.25 2.19
CA ALA A 75 -24.26 4.60 1.63
C ALA A 75 -25.49 4.80 0.73
N SER A 76 -25.87 3.79 -0.05
CA SER A 76 -27.06 3.83 -0.90
C SER A 76 -28.36 3.84 -0.09
N GLU A 77 -28.45 3.02 0.97
CA GLU A 77 -29.57 3.02 1.91
C GLU A 77 -29.71 4.36 2.63
N ASN A 78 -28.60 4.94 3.11
CA ASN A 78 -28.59 6.26 3.74
C ASN A 78 -29.03 7.36 2.77
N ALA A 79 -28.60 7.30 1.50
CA ALA A 79 -29.06 8.25 0.49
C ALA A 79 -30.57 8.13 0.22
N ALA A 80 -31.10 6.90 0.19
CA ALA A 80 -32.53 6.65 0.03
C ALA A 80 -33.35 7.13 1.24
N LEU A 81 -32.85 6.91 2.47
CA LEU A 81 -33.48 7.39 3.70
C LEU A 81 -33.52 8.92 3.75
N LYS A 82 -32.38 9.59 3.48
CA LYS A 82 -32.32 11.05 3.40
C LYS A 82 -33.28 11.60 2.35
N LYS A 83 -33.40 10.93 1.20
CA LYS A 83 -34.39 11.30 0.18
C LYS A 83 -35.83 11.13 0.66
N SER A 84 -36.15 10.02 1.31
CA SER A 84 -37.50 9.77 1.85
C SER A 84 -37.87 10.79 2.93
N GLU A 85 -36.91 11.26 3.72
CA GLU A 85 -37.13 12.31 4.73
C GLU A 85 -37.45 13.66 4.08
N VAL A 86 -36.74 14.03 3.00
CA VAL A 86 -37.08 15.21 2.17
C VAL A 86 -38.49 15.09 1.59
N GLU A 87 -38.82 13.96 0.99
CA GLU A 87 -40.16 13.73 0.41
C GLU A 87 -41.26 13.77 1.47
N PHE A 88 -40.99 13.25 2.68
CA PHE A 88 -41.92 13.32 3.81
C PHE A 88 -42.12 14.76 4.30
N ASN A 89 -41.03 15.53 4.47
CA ASN A 89 -41.13 16.94 4.85
C ASN A 89 -41.90 17.76 3.81
N GLU A 90 -41.70 17.52 2.51
CA GLU A 90 -42.48 18.17 1.45
C GLU A 90 -43.96 17.82 1.52
N TYR A 91 -44.29 16.55 1.81
CA TYR A 91 -45.68 16.12 1.99
C TYR A 91 -46.33 16.83 3.18
N CYS A 92 -45.69 16.80 4.36
CA CYS A 92 -46.20 17.47 5.55
C CYS A 92 -46.36 18.97 5.37
N ARG A 93 -45.45 19.63 4.66
CA ARG A 93 -45.56 21.06 4.32
C ARG A 93 -46.84 21.37 3.54
N ARG A 94 -47.16 20.58 2.51
CA ARG A 94 -48.38 20.77 1.71
C ARG A 94 -49.65 20.58 2.54
N GLU A 95 -49.71 19.51 3.33
CA GLU A 95 -50.89 19.22 4.16
C GLU A 95 -51.13 20.30 5.23
N CYS A 96 -50.05 20.87 5.81
CA CYS A 96 -50.15 22.00 6.74
C CYS A 96 -50.63 23.29 6.05
N GLU A 97 -50.12 23.59 4.85
CA GLU A 97 -50.56 24.75 4.06
C GLU A 97 -52.07 24.70 3.75
N ASP A 98 -52.60 23.52 3.44
CA ASP A 98 -54.02 23.31 3.10
C ASP A 98 -54.97 23.63 4.28
N VAL A 99 -54.49 23.52 5.52
CA VAL A 99 -55.25 23.87 6.74
C VAL A 99 -54.89 25.24 7.32
N GLY A 100 -54.04 26.01 6.62
CA GLY A 100 -53.60 27.35 7.05
C GLY A 100 -52.58 27.34 8.18
N ASP A 101 -51.91 26.22 8.41
CA ASP A 101 -50.83 26.06 9.39
C ASP A 101 -49.45 26.09 8.69
N THR A 102 -48.36 26.18 9.46
CA THR A 102 -46.99 26.23 8.91
C THR A 102 -46.16 25.04 9.40
N TRP A 103 -45.66 24.24 8.45
CA TRP A 103 -44.72 23.17 8.75
C TRP A 103 -43.30 23.70 8.97
N VAL A 104 -42.57 23.09 9.88
CA VAL A 104 -41.14 23.33 10.09
C VAL A 104 -40.40 22.06 9.67
N ASP A 105 -39.52 22.19 8.67
CA ASP A 105 -38.70 21.07 8.23
C ASP A 105 -37.79 20.58 9.37
N ASP A 106 -37.77 19.28 9.59
CA ASP A 106 -36.86 18.61 10.52
C ASP A 106 -36.12 17.50 9.77
N PHE A 107 -34.78 17.54 9.79
CA PHE A 107 -33.94 16.59 9.08
C PHE A 107 -32.99 15.90 10.06
N THR A 108 -32.87 14.58 9.91
CA THR A 108 -31.97 13.77 10.72
C THR A 108 -30.54 14.00 10.27
N GLU A 109 -29.83 14.87 10.96
CA GLU A 109 -28.40 15.06 10.77
C GLU A 109 -27.59 13.88 11.37
N THR A 110 -26.46 13.54 10.72
CA THR A 110 -25.57 12.46 11.18
C THR A 110 -24.14 12.95 11.44
N PRO A 111 -23.93 14.00 12.27
CA PRO A 111 -22.63 14.66 12.41
C PRO A 111 -21.55 13.74 12.96
N ALA A 112 -21.90 12.78 13.82
CA ALA A 112 -20.96 11.78 14.33
C ALA A 112 -20.46 10.84 13.21
N THR A 113 -21.33 10.44 12.28
CA THR A 113 -20.96 9.61 11.13
C THR A 113 -20.08 10.39 10.16
N ASP A 114 -20.43 11.65 9.87
CA ASP A 114 -19.66 12.50 8.96
C ASP A 114 -18.26 12.78 9.51
N ALA A 115 -18.15 13.04 10.82
CA ALA A 115 -16.87 13.18 11.51
C ALA A 115 -16.03 11.89 11.45
N PHE A 116 -16.65 10.74 11.70
CA PHE A 116 -15.97 9.44 11.61
C PHE A 116 -15.49 9.14 10.19
N LEU A 117 -16.30 9.40 9.15
CA LEU A 117 -15.90 9.19 7.77
C LEU A 117 -14.77 10.13 7.34
N ALA A 118 -14.78 11.38 7.83
CA ALA A 118 -13.68 12.32 7.61
C ALA A 118 -12.39 11.85 8.29
N GLU A 119 -12.46 11.33 9.52
CA GLU A 119 -11.33 10.75 10.25
C GLU A 119 -10.76 9.53 9.53
N VAL A 120 -11.62 8.58 9.14
CA VAL A 120 -11.21 7.38 8.40
C VAL A 120 -10.53 7.75 7.07
N ARG A 121 -11.08 8.74 6.34
CA ARG A 121 -10.49 9.21 5.08
C ARG A 121 -9.12 9.85 5.32
N ALA A 122 -8.99 10.70 6.33
CA ALA A 122 -7.72 11.32 6.71
C ALA A 122 -6.68 10.26 7.09
N GLN A 123 -7.07 9.22 7.82
CA GLN A 123 -6.20 8.12 8.19
C GLN A 123 -5.78 7.29 6.97
N ALA A 124 -6.71 6.94 6.09
CA ALA A 124 -6.43 6.20 4.86
C ALA A 124 -5.44 6.95 3.95
N HIS A 125 -5.55 8.27 3.86
CA HIS A 125 -4.60 9.09 3.09
C HIS A 125 -3.18 9.01 3.67
N LYS A 126 -3.03 9.09 4.99
CA LYS A 126 -1.72 8.96 5.67
C LYS A 126 -1.11 7.58 5.46
N GLU A 127 -1.90 6.53 5.62
CA GLU A 127 -1.46 5.15 5.40
C GLU A 127 -1.06 4.89 3.94
N GLY A 128 -1.78 5.47 2.98
CA GLY A 128 -1.41 5.46 1.57
C GLY A 128 -0.03 6.10 1.32
N ALA A 129 0.26 7.25 1.92
CA ALA A 129 1.57 7.89 1.82
C ALA A 129 2.70 7.01 2.42
N TYR A 130 2.46 6.39 3.58
CA TYR A 130 3.41 5.46 4.19
C TYR A 130 3.68 4.26 3.28
N PHE A 131 2.62 3.67 2.70
CA PHE A 131 2.75 2.56 1.77
C PHE A 131 3.62 2.92 0.56
N VAL A 132 3.38 4.09 -0.05
CA VAL A 132 4.15 4.55 -1.21
C VAL A 132 5.62 4.79 -0.84
N ALA A 133 5.90 5.48 0.28
CA ALA A 133 7.27 5.72 0.73
C ALA A 133 8.01 4.39 0.99
N ASN A 134 7.37 3.45 1.68
CA ASN A 134 7.94 2.14 1.96
C ASN A 134 8.22 1.35 0.67
N ARG A 135 7.28 1.34 -0.27
CA ARG A 135 7.43 0.60 -1.53
C ARG A 135 8.51 1.21 -2.42
N MET A 136 8.63 2.53 -2.43
CA MET A 136 9.67 3.28 -3.13
C MET A 136 11.06 2.96 -2.58
N LEU A 137 11.24 3.03 -1.26
CA LEU A 137 12.52 2.68 -0.61
C LEU A 137 12.89 1.21 -0.83
N ALA A 138 11.92 0.29 -0.76
CA ALA A 138 12.15 -1.12 -1.06
C ALA A 138 12.55 -1.35 -2.54
N ALA A 139 11.99 -0.58 -3.48
CA ALA A 139 12.39 -0.65 -4.89
C ALA A 139 13.82 -0.13 -5.11
N TRP A 140 14.23 0.90 -4.38
CA TRP A 140 15.61 1.38 -4.38
C TRP A 140 16.58 0.35 -3.79
N ASP A 141 16.28 -0.21 -2.61
CA ASP A 141 17.13 -1.22 -1.94
C ASP A 141 17.31 -2.50 -2.79
N ALA A 142 16.26 -2.87 -3.54
CA ALA A 142 16.31 -3.99 -4.49
C ALA A 142 16.96 -3.66 -5.86
N GLY A 143 17.39 -2.41 -6.09
CA GLY A 143 18.08 -1.99 -7.31
C GLY A 143 17.18 -1.72 -8.53
N PHE A 144 15.86 -1.58 -8.35
CA PHE A 144 14.94 -1.21 -9.45
C PHE A 144 14.95 0.29 -9.76
N ILE A 145 15.34 1.13 -8.79
CA ILE A 145 15.51 2.57 -8.94
C ILE A 145 17.01 2.86 -8.96
N ASP A 146 17.53 3.26 -10.12
CA ASP A 146 18.93 3.65 -10.30
C ASP A 146 19.13 5.13 -9.90
N ASP A 147 19.18 5.38 -8.59
CA ASP A 147 19.42 6.71 -8.02
C ASP A 147 20.27 6.60 -6.74
N THR A 148 20.78 7.74 -6.27
CA THR A 148 21.57 7.83 -5.05
C THR A 148 20.73 7.60 -3.80
N ALA A 149 21.35 7.02 -2.76
CA ALA A 149 20.73 6.84 -1.44
C ALA A 149 20.18 8.17 -0.88
N LYS A 150 20.87 9.28 -1.16
CA LYS A 150 20.44 10.61 -0.73
C LYS A 150 19.12 11.01 -1.39
N ASN A 151 19.03 10.92 -2.72
CA ASN A 151 17.82 11.27 -3.45
C ASN A 151 16.64 10.38 -3.05
N ALA A 152 16.87 9.06 -2.91
CA ALA A 152 15.82 8.15 -2.45
C ALA A 152 15.30 8.51 -1.06
N ALA A 153 16.20 8.85 -0.13
CA ALA A 153 15.83 9.28 1.22
C ALA A 153 15.12 10.65 1.23
N ASP A 154 15.54 11.59 0.39
CA ASP A 154 14.91 12.91 0.28
C ASP A 154 13.46 12.79 -0.27
N ILE A 155 13.24 11.97 -1.30
CA ILE A 155 11.90 11.70 -1.85
C ILE A 155 11.02 11.01 -0.81
N ALA A 156 11.53 9.97 -0.13
CA ALA A 156 10.77 9.28 0.90
C ALA A 156 10.39 10.21 2.05
N ARG A 157 11.32 11.06 2.52
CA ARG A 157 11.02 12.09 3.53
C ARG A 157 9.97 13.07 3.04
N MET A 158 10.06 13.53 1.79
CA MET A 158 9.05 14.43 1.22
C MET A 158 7.64 13.81 1.24
N ILE A 159 7.51 12.54 0.85
CA ILE A 159 6.24 11.80 0.90
C ILE A 159 5.74 11.69 2.35
N LEU A 160 6.61 11.31 3.29
CA LEU A 160 6.21 11.14 4.69
C LEU A 160 5.80 12.48 5.32
N THR A 161 6.57 13.55 5.12
CA THR A 161 6.25 14.89 5.62
C THR A 161 4.98 15.46 4.97
N SER A 162 4.62 15.05 3.75
CA SER A 162 3.35 15.47 3.14
C SER A 162 2.12 15.10 3.99
N THR A 163 2.20 14.05 4.80
CA THR A 163 1.11 13.62 5.70
C THR A 163 0.72 14.66 6.75
N GLU A 164 1.62 15.60 7.07
CA GLU A 164 1.36 16.72 7.99
C GLU A 164 0.41 17.76 7.39
N PHE A 165 0.32 17.83 6.05
CA PHE A 165 -0.48 18.83 5.32
C PHE A 165 -1.73 18.24 4.67
N MET A 166 -1.93 16.92 4.76
CA MET A 166 -3.04 16.23 4.07
C MET A 166 -4.44 16.60 4.59
N ALA A 167 -4.55 17.13 5.81
CA ALA A 167 -5.85 17.55 6.36
C ALA A 167 -6.45 18.74 5.60
N ASP A 168 -5.59 19.61 5.04
CA ASP A 168 -5.97 20.83 4.33
C ASP A 168 -5.76 20.70 2.81
N ALA A 169 -5.45 19.50 2.31
CA ALA A 169 -5.19 19.28 0.90
C ALA A 169 -6.48 19.42 0.06
N PRO A 170 -6.40 20.06 -1.12
CA PRO A 170 -7.52 20.08 -2.07
C PRO A 170 -8.02 18.68 -2.41
N GLU A 171 -9.34 18.51 -2.56
CA GLU A 171 -9.95 17.21 -2.83
C GLU A 171 -9.42 16.57 -4.14
N GLY A 172 -8.97 17.38 -5.09
CA GLY A 172 -8.36 16.94 -6.35
C GLY A 172 -6.97 16.30 -6.21
N ASP A 173 -6.24 16.54 -5.11
CA ASP A 173 -4.87 16.04 -4.90
C ASP A 173 -4.84 14.52 -4.65
N PHE A 174 -5.98 13.93 -4.29
CA PHE A 174 -6.12 12.50 -4.04
C PHE A 174 -6.58 11.72 -5.29
N VAL A 175 -6.73 12.39 -6.44
CA VAL A 175 -7.22 11.78 -7.69
C VAL A 175 -6.06 11.44 -8.62
N ARG A 176 -6.16 10.29 -9.29
CA ARG A 176 -5.11 9.75 -10.19
C ARG A 176 -4.83 10.61 -11.43
N SER A 177 -5.77 11.48 -11.82
CA SER A 177 -5.73 12.24 -13.08
C SER A 177 -4.46 13.08 -13.23
N PHE A 178 -3.96 13.68 -12.15
CA PHE A 178 -2.71 14.43 -12.18
C PHE A 178 -1.52 13.53 -12.56
N ALA A 179 -1.39 12.38 -11.89
CA ALA A 179 -0.31 11.43 -12.16
C ALA A 179 -0.39 10.88 -13.59
N ASP A 180 -1.60 10.57 -14.07
CA ASP A 180 -1.82 10.10 -15.44
C ASP A 180 -1.35 11.14 -16.46
N GLY A 181 -1.69 12.42 -16.28
CA GLY A 181 -1.24 13.50 -17.16
C GLY A 181 0.29 13.67 -17.18
N VAL A 182 0.95 13.57 -16.01
CA VAL A 182 2.42 13.64 -15.93
C VAL A 182 3.07 12.45 -16.64
N LEU A 183 2.56 11.24 -16.44
CA LEU A 183 3.06 10.02 -17.09
C LEU A 183 2.89 10.08 -18.62
N GLU A 184 1.77 10.59 -19.10
CA GLU A 184 1.55 10.84 -20.54
C GLU A 184 2.58 11.83 -21.11
N GLY A 185 2.87 12.91 -20.38
CA GLY A 185 3.89 13.88 -20.74
C GLY A 185 5.29 13.27 -20.85
N ILE A 186 5.69 12.46 -19.86
CA ILE A 186 6.97 11.73 -19.87
C ILE A 186 7.02 10.76 -21.06
N ALA A 187 5.96 10.00 -21.29
CA ALA A 187 5.88 9.07 -22.42
C ALA A 187 6.01 9.80 -23.77
N ALA A 188 5.42 10.98 -23.90
CA ALA A 188 5.54 11.80 -25.11
C ALA A 188 6.98 12.32 -25.33
N GLN A 189 7.69 12.71 -24.26
CA GLN A 189 9.09 13.13 -24.34
C GLN A 189 10.00 11.98 -24.78
N LEU A 190 9.83 10.79 -24.20
CA LEU A 190 10.61 9.61 -24.56
C LEU A 190 10.42 9.22 -26.04
N ARG A 191 9.20 9.31 -26.57
CA ARG A 191 8.95 9.07 -28.00
C ARG A 191 9.67 10.05 -28.93
N LYS A 192 9.84 11.31 -28.51
CA LYS A 192 10.57 12.33 -29.29
C LYS A 192 12.09 12.14 -29.23
N GLY A 193 12.62 11.66 -28.10
CA GLY A 193 14.06 11.43 -27.91
C GLY A 193 14.64 10.21 -28.65
N VAL A 194 13.78 9.27 -29.10
CA VAL A 194 14.19 8.07 -29.85
C VAL A 194 14.38 8.33 -31.36
N GLN A 195 13.99 9.50 -31.85
CA GLN A 195 14.13 9.88 -33.27
C GLN A 195 15.41 10.69 -33.60
N SER A 196 16.40 10.73 -32.72
CA SER A 196 17.70 11.39 -32.95
C SER A 196 18.85 10.40 -33.08
#